data_AF-S9TG41-F1
#
_entry.id   AF-S9TG41-F1
#
_cell.length_a   1.000
_cell.length_b   1.000
_cell.length_c   1.000
_cell.angle_alpha   90.00
_cell.angle_beta   90.00
_cell.angle_gamma   90.00
#
_symmetry.space_group_name_H-M   'P 1'
#
loop_
_entity.id
_entity.type
_entity.pdbx_description
1 polymer ?
#
loop_
_entity_poly.entity_id
_entity_poly.type
_entity_poly.pdbx_seq_one_letter_code
_entity_poly.pdbx_strand_id
1 'polypeptide(L)'
;MPPPSAQSGYTFEDFLKRLERSPTSHMAPLYQDHRALFVQRPDMFTKAVMSIQWEKALGLVQAAYYSQPITADTYRAVLARMLLHNRHVREHKSGTCVSWRAALHVFSEAVIAHGAALPTRMHVSALRLLAPARQWLAAIRVLQLGQANDQLTKPMLVDAAAVCANWVAWQHALQLLMHVHTHDPLLLTESIQSLRPPGTDALSEGQAPSHNALYGDGTLPGAPTAPQMHILRTLNEVVAAVPPRVALQHPLCHSFLTHLMASTSLAPDVKAQLLTAAVDRLPWAAALQMLMVYTEPNLLEDEEWEGVAQLGPSAAPATKAGKGRGEGRRSTRPRWA
;
A
#
# COMPACT_ATOMS: atom_id res chain seq x y z
N MET A 1 32.42 13.29 -38.69
CA MET A 1 31.31 12.45 -39.21
C MET A 1 30.19 13.37 -39.63
N PRO A 2 29.68 13.28 -40.87
CA PRO A 2 28.51 14.06 -41.28
C PRO A 2 27.28 13.61 -40.47
N PRO A 3 26.33 14.52 -40.18
CA PRO A 3 25.09 14.15 -39.51
C PRO A 3 24.29 13.20 -40.43
N PRO A 4 23.62 12.16 -39.89
CA PRO A 4 22.72 11.35 -40.69
C PRO A 4 21.63 12.25 -41.27
N SER A 5 21.49 12.20 -42.59
CA SER A 5 20.55 12.94 -43.41
C SER A 5 19.11 12.79 -42.92
N ALA A 6 18.39 13.91 -42.83
CA ALA A 6 16.99 14.06 -42.43
C ALA A 6 15.97 13.42 -43.40
N GLN A 7 16.18 12.16 -43.82
CA GLN A 7 15.30 11.39 -44.70
C GLN A 7 14.71 10.13 -44.03
N SER A 8 15.05 9.82 -42.78
CA SER A 8 14.40 8.74 -42.05
C SER A 8 13.18 9.28 -41.31
N GLY A 9 11.97 8.83 -41.64
CA GLY A 9 10.74 9.03 -40.84
C GLY A 9 10.77 8.35 -39.47
N TYR A 10 11.95 8.28 -38.86
CA TYR A 10 12.24 7.62 -37.59
C TYR A 10 11.84 8.55 -36.45
N THR A 11 10.77 8.19 -35.75
CA THR A 11 10.25 8.99 -34.64
C THR A 11 10.92 8.63 -33.32
N PHE A 12 10.72 9.48 -32.30
CA PHE A 12 11.16 9.15 -30.95
C PHE A 12 10.50 7.87 -30.42
N GLU A 13 9.25 7.59 -30.82
CA GLU A 13 8.58 6.35 -30.44
C GLU A 13 9.22 5.11 -31.08
N ASP A 14 9.64 5.22 -32.34
CA ASP A 14 10.38 4.14 -33.01
C ASP A 14 11.73 3.88 -32.36
N PHE A 15 12.34 4.95 -31.84
CA PHE A 15 13.53 4.86 -31.01
C PHE A 15 13.27 4.16 -29.67
N LEU A 16 12.20 4.50 -28.95
CA LEU A 16 11.82 3.79 -27.73
C LEU A 16 11.52 2.31 -27.99
N LYS A 17 10.83 1.99 -29.09
CA LYS A 17 10.58 0.60 -29.51
C LYS A 17 11.88 -0.14 -29.82
N ARG A 18 12.87 0.53 -30.45
CA ARG A 18 14.19 -0.05 -30.72
C ARG A 18 14.98 -0.31 -29.44
N LEU A 19 14.96 0.62 -28.49
CA LEU A 19 15.55 0.42 -27.16
C LEU A 19 14.89 -0.77 -26.44
N GLU A 20 13.56 -0.85 -26.46
CA GLU A 20 12.83 -1.91 -25.79
C GLU A 20 12.99 -3.28 -26.45
N ARG A 21 13.25 -3.36 -27.75
CA ARG A 21 13.56 -4.62 -28.45
C ARG A 21 15.01 -5.08 -28.32
N SER A 22 15.94 -4.14 -28.15
CA SER A 22 17.37 -4.45 -28.09
C SER A 22 17.79 -4.98 -26.71
N PRO A 23 18.85 -5.82 -26.63
CA PRO A 23 19.38 -6.30 -25.36
C PRO A 23 20.05 -5.16 -24.56
N THR A 24 20.22 -5.38 -23.24
CA THR A 24 20.87 -4.42 -22.33
C THR A 24 22.29 -4.03 -22.76
N SER A 25 23.04 -4.94 -23.37
CA SER A 25 24.38 -4.68 -23.91
C SER A 25 24.41 -3.64 -25.02
N HIS A 26 23.30 -3.41 -25.73
CA HIS A 26 23.21 -2.45 -26.82
C HIS A 26 22.86 -1.03 -26.35
N MET A 27 22.62 -0.80 -25.05
CA MET A 27 22.26 0.53 -24.55
C MET A 27 23.37 1.55 -24.76
N ALA A 28 24.63 1.17 -24.58
CA ALA A 28 25.77 2.05 -24.80
C ALA A 28 25.93 2.50 -26.27
N PRO A 29 26.00 1.61 -27.27
CA PRO A 29 26.10 2.03 -28.67
C PRO A 29 24.86 2.81 -29.14
N LEU A 30 23.65 2.37 -28.76
CA LEU A 30 22.41 3.08 -29.14
C LEU A 30 22.34 4.49 -28.55
N TYR A 31 22.83 4.67 -27.32
CA TYR A 31 22.97 5.99 -26.71
C TYR A 31 23.95 6.87 -27.48
N GLN A 32 25.11 6.34 -27.88
CA GLN A 32 26.12 7.09 -28.64
C GLN A 32 25.63 7.48 -30.03
N ASP A 33 24.98 6.55 -30.75
CA ASP A 33 24.42 6.78 -32.08
C ASP A 33 23.36 7.90 -32.08
N HIS A 34 22.56 7.98 -31.01
CA HIS A 34 21.44 8.93 -30.91
C HIS A 34 21.67 9.98 -29.81
N ARG A 35 22.95 10.25 -29.47
CA ARG A 35 23.33 11.14 -28.35
C ARG A 35 22.71 12.55 -28.49
N ALA A 36 22.52 13.01 -29.72
CA ALA A 36 21.88 14.29 -30.03
C ALA A 36 20.44 14.43 -29.50
N LEU A 37 19.74 13.33 -29.21
CA LEU A 37 18.41 13.34 -28.60
C LEU A 37 18.44 13.66 -27.10
N PHE A 38 19.59 13.46 -26.44
CA PHE A 38 19.71 13.49 -24.99
C PHE A 38 20.59 14.64 -24.47
N VAL A 39 21.66 14.95 -25.21
CA VAL A 39 22.55 16.05 -24.84
C VAL A 39 21.78 17.36 -24.89
N GLN A 40 21.88 18.14 -23.80
CA GLN A 40 21.13 19.39 -23.59
C GLN A 40 19.60 19.22 -23.50
N ARG A 41 19.09 17.98 -23.51
CA ARG A 41 17.66 17.63 -23.38
C ARG A 41 17.45 16.62 -22.26
N PRO A 42 17.62 17.02 -20.98
CA PRO A 42 17.45 16.12 -19.84
C PRO A 42 16.02 15.59 -19.70
N ASP A 43 15.03 16.32 -20.21
CA ASP A 43 13.63 15.92 -20.28
C ASP A 43 13.41 14.71 -21.20
N MET A 44 14.04 14.70 -22.39
CA MET A 44 13.98 13.59 -23.34
C MET A 44 14.69 12.36 -22.80
N PHE A 45 15.83 12.55 -22.11
CA PHE A 45 16.54 11.46 -21.45
C PHE A 45 15.70 10.85 -20.30
N THR A 46 15.07 11.70 -19.48
CA THR A 46 14.16 11.26 -18.41
C THR A 46 12.98 10.48 -18.96
N LYS A 47 12.35 10.96 -20.05
CA LYS A 47 11.26 10.25 -20.74
C LYS A 47 11.70 8.89 -21.25
N ALA A 48 12.85 8.81 -21.92
CA ALA A 48 13.37 7.55 -22.44
C ALA A 48 13.61 6.52 -21.33
N VAL A 49 14.22 6.94 -20.22
CA VAL A 49 14.46 6.11 -19.03
C VAL A 49 13.15 5.60 -18.40
N MET A 50 12.09 6.41 -18.36
CA MET A 50 10.79 5.98 -17.81
C MET A 50 10.04 5.00 -18.71
N SER A 51 10.26 5.06 -20.03
CA SER A 51 9.52 4.28 -21.01
C SER A 51 10.05 2.86 -21.24
N ILE A 52 11.27 2.56 -20.81
CA ILE A 52 11.95 1.27 -21.05
C ILE A 52 12.06 0.42 -19.78
N GLN A 53 12.48 -0.84 -19.90
CA GLN A 53 12.81 -1.68 -18.74
C GLN A 53 13.90 -1.07 -17.84
N TRP A 54 13.81 -1.33 -16.53
CA TRP A 54 14.71 -0.73 -15.54
C TRP A 54 16.19 -1.11 -15.75
N GLU A 55 16.49 -2.35 -16.20
CA GLU A 55 17.86 -2.78 -16.51
C GLU A 55 18.46 -1.99 -17.69
N LYS A 56 17.63 -1.72 -18.70
CA LYS A 56 18.02 -0.93 -19.88
C LYS A 56 18.19 0.54 -19.51
N ALA A 57 17.33 1.06 -18.64
CA ALA A 57 17.49 2.39 -18.06
C ALA A 57 18.83 2.53 -17.32
N LEU A 58 19.25 1.53 -16.53
CA LEU A 58 20.58 1.53 -15.91
C LEU A 58 21.70 1.53 -16.94
N GLY A 59 21.59 0.69 -17.98
CA GLY A 59 22.56 0.67 -19.07
C GLY A 59 22.69 2.02 -19.80
N LEU A 60 21.57 2.72 -20.02
CA LEU A 60 21.58 4.07 -20.60
C LEU A 60 22.20 5.10 -19.66
N VAL A 61 21.88 5.05 -18.37
CA VAL A 61 22.45 5.95 -17.35
C VAL A 61 23.97 5.74 -17.23
N GLN A 62 24.44 4.50 -17.21
CA GLN A 62 25.87 4.19 -17.21
C GLN A 62 26.58 4.67 -18.48
N ALA A 63 25.95 4.54 -19.64
CA ALA A 63 26.49 5.08 -20.89
C ALA A 63 26.54 6.61 -20.90
N ALA A 64 25.53 7.26 -20.31
CA ALA A 64 25.46 8.71 -20.19
C ALA A 64 26.42 9.28 -19.13
N TYR A 65 26.79 8.49 -18.12
CA TYR A 65 27.63 8.92 -16.99
C TYR A 65 28.98 9.51 -17.46
N TYR A 66 29.58 8.90 -18.48
CA TYR A 66 30.85 9.35 -19.04
C TYR A 66 30.72 10.47 -20.08
N SER A 67 29.50 10.82 -20.50
CA SER A 67 29.27 11.72 -21.63
C SER A 67 28.62 13.05 -21.23
N GLN A 68 27.80 13.09 -20.18
CA GLN A 68 27.06 14.27 -19.76
C GLN A 68 26.75 14.26 -18.26
N PRO A 69 26.60 15.44 -17.63
CA PRO A 69 26.10 15.51 -16.26
C PRO A 69 24.64 15.01 -16.23
N ILE A 70 24.39 14.01 -15.40
CA ILE A 70 23.08 13.41 -15.19
C ILE A 70 22.32 14.25 -14.16
N THR A 71 21.05 14.56 -14.41
CA THR A 71 20.23 15.37 -13.48
C THR A 71 19.59 14.50 -12.39
N ALA A 72 19.31 15.08 -11.22
CA ALA A 72 18.66 14.35 -10.12
C ALA A 72 17.28 13.76 -10.53
N ASP A 73 16.57 14.43 -11.44
CA ASP A 73 15.27 13.98 -11.95
C ASP A 73 15.37 12.70 -12.79
N THR A 74 16.50 12.47 -13.47
CA THR A 74 16.70 11.24 -14.23
C THR A 74 16.93 10.04 -13.29
N TYR A 75 17.73 10.19 -12.24
CA TYR A 75 17.86 9.16 -11.19
C TYR A 75 16.51 8.89 -10.51
N ARG A 76 15.71 9.94 -10.26
CA ARG A 76 14.34 9.82 -9.77
C ARG A 76 13.45 9.04 -10.71
N ALA A 77 13.54 9.28 -12.00
CA ALA A 77 12.82 8.53 -13.01
C ALA A 77 13.22 7.04 -13.05
N VAL A 78 14.52 6.73 -12.91
CA VAL A 78 15.00 5.33 -12.80
C VAL A 78 14.37 4.65 -11.58
N LEU A 79 14.46 5.26 -10.39
CA LEU A 79 13.88 4.68 -9.17
C LEU A 79 12.35 4.55 -9.27
N ALA A 80 11.67 5.53 -9.87
CA ALA A 80 10.24 5.45 -10.14
C ALA A 80 9.90 4.30 -11.09
N ARG A 81 10.71 4.09 -12.15
CA ARG A 81 10.53 2.96 -13.07
C ARG A 81 10.75 1.62 -12.39
N MET A 82 11.75 1.51 -11.51
CA MET A 82 11.97 0.33 -10.66
C MET A 82 10.78 0.06 -9.74
N LEU A 83 10.16 1.10 -9.18
CA LEU A 83 8.95 0.95 -8.35
C LEU A 83 7.74 0.50 -9.17
N LEU A 84 7.55 1.04 -10.38
CA LEU A 84 6.51 0.61 -11.30
C LEU A 84 6.70 -0.86 -11.72
N HIS A 85 7.94 -1.28 -11.96
CA HIS A 85 8.26 -2.69 -12.21
C HIS A 85 7.88 -3.58 -11.03
N ASN A 86 8.25 -3.21 -9.80
CA ASN A 86 7.86 -3.96 -8.60
C ASN A 86 6.33 -4.02 -8.42
N ARG A 87 5.61 -2.94 -8.75
CA ARG A 87 4.15 -2.94 -8.74
C ARG A 87 3.58 -3.92 -9.77
N HIS A 88 4.11 -3.89 -11.00
CA HIS A 88 3.69 -4.80 -12.05
C HIS A 88 3.94 -6.27 -11.68
N VAL A 89 5.11 -6.59 -11.13
CA VAL A 89 5.45 -7.94 -10.63
C VAL A 89 4.51 -8.38 -9.51
N ARG A 90 4.10 -7.47 -8.60
CA ARG A 90 3.13 -7.78 -7.54
C ARG A 90 1.72 -8.05 -8.09
N GLU A 91 1.28 -7.28 -9.07
CA GLU A 91 -0.05 -7.42 -9.68
C GLU A 91 -0.13 -8.68 -10.56
N HIS A 92 0.88 -8.93 -11.39
CA HIS A 92 0.89 -10.03 -12.36
C HIS A 92 1.49 -11.33 -11.81
N LYS A 93 2.03 -11.31 -10.58
CA LYS A 93 2.68 -12.43 -9.88
C LYS A 93 3.73 -13.17 -10.72
N SER A 94 4.32 -12.49 -11.70
CA SER A 94 5.30 -13.04 -12.63
C SER A 94 6.51 -12.12 -12.76
N GLY A 95 7.67 -12.72 -13.00
CA GLY A 95 8.95 -12.02 -13.04
C GLY A 95 9.62 -11.82 -11.68
N THR A 96 10.84 -11.31 -11.71
CA THR A 96 11.63 -11.05 -10.51
C THR A 96 11.47 -9.60 -10.05
N CYS A 97 11.35 -9.42 -8.73
CA CYS A 97 11.45 -8.10 -8.11
C CYS A 97 12.82 -7.47 -8.41
N VAL A 98 12.84 -6.15 -8.44
CA VAL A 98 14.07 -5.37 -8.60
C VAL A 98 15.04 -5.69 -7.45
N SER A 99 16.32 -5.89 -7.78
CA SER A 99 17.33 -6.15 -6.76
C SER A 99 17.58 -4.93 -5.88
N TRP A 100 17.67 -5.15 -4.56
CA TRP A 100 17.97 -4.08 -3.60
C TRP A 100 19.34 -3.44 -3.83
N ARG A 101 20.30 -4.23 -4.35
CA ARG A 101 21.65 -3.76 -4.69
C ARG A 101 21.63 -2.75 -5.84
N ALA A 102 20.85 -3.02 -6.90
CA ALA A 102 20.71 -2.08 -8.01
C ALA A 102 20.06 -0.77 -7.53
N ALA A 103 19.03 -0.85 -6.70
CA ALA A 103 18.37 0.35 -6.15
C ALA A 103 19.33 1.20 -5.31
N LEU A 104 20.14 0.57 -4.44
CA LEU A 104 21.16 1.27 -3.66
C LEU A 104 22.28 1.83 -4.51
N HIS A 105 22.69 1.13 -5.57
CA HIS A 105 23.73 1.63 -6.48
C HIS A 105 23.28 2.94 -7.13
N VAL A 106 22.09 2.96 -7.74
CA VAL A 106 21.49 4.18 -8.32
C VAL A 106 21.37 5.30 -7.29
N PHE A 107 20.91 4.96 -6.08
CA PHE A 107 20.79 5.94 -5.01
C PHE A 107 22.16 6.49 -4.60
N SER A 108 23.18 5.63 -4.45
CA SER A 108 24.54 6.04 -4.08
C SER A 108 25.19 6.89 -5.16
N GLU A 109 24.99 6.57 -6.44
CA GLU A 109 25.47 7.40 -7.56
C GLU A 109 24.79 8.77 -7.56
N ALA A 110 23.48 8.81 -7.29
CA ALA A 110 22.75 10.07 -7.17
C ALA A 110 23.26 10.91 -5.98
N VAL A 111 23.61 10.29 -4.85
CA VAL A 111 24.20 10.96 -3.69
C VAL A 111 25.60 11.49 -4.01
N ILE A 112 26.43 10.73 -4.72
CA ILE A 112 27.77 11.17 -5.13
C ILE A 112 27.67 12.33 -6.14
N ALA A 113 26.71 12.27 -7.07
CA ALA A 113 26.57 13.29 -8.13
C ALA A 113 25.96 14.61 -7.63
N HIS A 114 25.04 14.56 -6.66
CA HIS A 114 24.25 15.74 -6.26
C HIS A 114 24.37 16.11 -4.78
N GLY A 115 25.00 15.28 -3.95
CA GLY A 115 25.17 15.53 -2.52
C GLY A 115 23.84 15.82 -1.81
N ALA A 116 23.80 16.92 -1.06
CA ALA A 116 22.64 17.35 -0.29
C ALA A 116 21.47 17.90 -1.14
N ALA A 117 21.65 18.12 -2.45
CA ALA A 117 20.60 18.65 -3.33
C ALA A 117 19.53 17.61 -3.71
N LEU A 118 19.59 16.39 -3.15
CA LEU A 118 18.66 15.32 -3.46
C LEU A 118 17.28 15.56 -2.84
N PRO A 119 16.19 15.35 -3.59
CA PRO A 119 14.86 15.44 -3.01
C PRO A 119 14.58 14.26 -2.06
N THR A 120 13.87 14.52 -0.96
CA THR A 120 13.45 13.51 0.04
C THR A 120 12.70 12.34 -0.59
N ARG A 121 11.95 12.58 -1.67
CA ARG A 121 11.26 11.54 -2.43
C ARG A 121 12.20 10.46 -3.01
N MET A 122 13.48 10.78 -3.27
CA MET A 122 14.48 9.79 -3.69
C MET A 122 14.76 8.77 -2.59
N HIS A 123 14.94 9.26 -1.36
CA HIS A 123 15.15 8.43 -0.18
C HIS A 123 13.95 7.51 0.05
N VAL A 124 12.73 8.07 -0.03
CA VAL A 124 11.47 7.32 0.04
C VAL A 124 11.41 6.23 -1.04
N SER A 125 11.75 6.54 -2.29
CA SER A 125 11.74 5.53 -3.36
C SER A 125 12.79 4.43 -3.15
N ALA A 126 13.98 4.77 -2.66
CA ALA A 126 15.00 3.79 -2.32
C ALA A 126 14.53 2.86 -1.20
N LEU A 127 13.96 3.40 -0.11
CA LEU A 127 13.41 2.62 1.00
C LEU A 127 12.30 1.67 0.53
N ARG A 128 11.39 2.12 -0.33
CA ARG A 128 10.33 1.27 -0.91
C ARG A 128 10.86 0.15 -1.79
N LEU A 129 11.99 0.36 -2.48
CA LEU A 129 12.67 -0.69 -3.24
C LEU A 129 13.42 -1.68 -2.34
N LEU A 130 13.84 -1.26 -1.15
CA LEU A 130 14.45 -2.14 -0.15
C LEU A 130 13.44 -3.02 0.59
N ALA A 131 12.18 -2.58 0.70
CA ALA A 131 11.15 -3.24 1.50
C ALA A 131 10.92 -4.72 1.15
N PRO A 132 10.81 -5.13 -0.15
CA PRO A 132 10.65 -6.54 -0.50
C PRO A 132 11.82 -7.44 -0.06
N ALA A 133 13.03 -6.90 -0.03
CA ALA A 133 14.25 -7.64 0.32
C ALA A 133 14.55 -7.65 1.82
N ARG A 134 13.77 -6.92 2.64
CA ARG A 134 13.89 -6.82 4.12
C ARG A 134 15.31 -6.49 4.62
N GLN A 135 16.03 -5.66 3.86
CA GLN A 135 17.41 -5.24 4.17
C GLN A 135 17.43 -4.04 5.13
N TRP A 136 17.17 -4.30 6.40
CA TRP A 136 17.02 -3.28 7.45
C TRP A 136 18.28 -2.43 7.67
N LEU A 137 19.48 -3.02 7.57
CA LEU A 137 20.74 -2.30 7.78
C LEU A 137 20.97 -1.21 6.73
N ALA A 138 20.58 -1.47 5.48
CA ALA A 138 20.63 -0.47 4.42
C ALA A 138 19.64 0.67 4.66
N ALA A 139 18.44 0.36 5.16
CA ALA A 139 17.47 1.39 5.52
C ALA A 139 17.98 2.32 6.64
N ILE A 140 18.62 1.77 7.67
CA ILE A 140 19.22 2.58 8.74
C ILE A 140 20.31 3.51 8.18
N ARG A 141 21.17 3.03 7.28
CA ARG A 141 22.19 3.87 6.65
C ARG A 141 21.57 5.00 5.81
N VAL A 142 20.49 4.72 5.09
CA VAL A 142 19.74 5.75 4.34
C VAL A 142 19.10 6.77 5.28
N LEU A 143 18.60 6.34 6.44
CA LEU A 143 18.09 7.25 7.47
C LEU A 143 19.19 8.10 8.11
N GLN A 144 20.35 7.51 8.43
CA GLN A 144 21.51 8.22 8.97
C GLN A 144 22.02 9.28 7.98
N LEU A 145 22.04 8.95 6.68
CA LEU A 145 22.37 9.91 5.62
C LEU A 145 21.33 11.04 5.56
N GLY A 146 20.03 10.71 5.61
CA GLY A 146 18.96 11.70 5.65
C GLY A 146 19.02 12.61 6.89
N GLN A 147 19.41 12.05 8.03
CA GLN A 147 19.60 12.80 9.28
C GLN A 147 20.85 13.70 9.20
N ALA A 148 21.96 13.21 8.65
CA ALA A 148 23.18 14.00 8.48
C ALA A 148 23.00 15.20 7.53
N ASN A 149 22.02 15.11 6.62
CA ASN A 149 21.66 16.17 5.68
C ASN A 149 20.45 17.02 6.12
N ASP A 150 19.96 16.86 7.36
CA ASP A 150 18.78 17.54 7.89
C ASP A 150 17.49 17.37 7.05
N GLN A 151 17.38 16.24 6.34
CA GLN A 151 16.28 15.91 5.43
C GLN A 151 15.42 14.74 5.93
N LEU A 152 15.43 14.48 7.24
CA LEU A 152 14.65 13.38 7.82
C LEU A 152 13.16 13.71 7.82
N THR A 153 12.37 12.91 7.11
CA THR A 153 10.91 13.12 6.98
C THR A 153 10.12 11.95 7.55
N LYS A 154 8.89 12.23 8.04
CA LYS A 154 7.94 11.23 8.54
C LYS A 154 7.73 10.03 7.58
N PRO A 155 7.46 10.22 6.27
CA PRO A 155 7.28 9.08 5.36
C PRO A 155 8.54 8.22 5.20
N MET A 156 9.75 8.78 5.38
CA MET A 156 10.97 7.97 5.38
C MET A 156 11.03 7.04 6.59
N LEU A 157 10.57 7.49 7.77
CA LEU A 157 10.50 6.64 8.96
C LEU A 157 9.50 5.50 8.79
N VAL A 158 8.32 5.79 8.23
CA VAL A 158 7.29 4.77 7.95
C VAL A 158 7.79 3.74 6.93
N ASP A 159 8.40 4.20 5.83
CA ASP A 159 8.95 3.29 4.82
C ASP A 159 10.15 2.50 5.35
N ALA A 160 11.00 3.10 6.18
CA ALA A 160 12.09 2.39 6.85
C ALA A 160 11.58 1.35 7.85
N ALA A 161 10.49 1.63 8.59
CA ALA A 161 9.85 0.65 9.47
C ALA A 161 9.38 -0.58 8.67
N ALA A 162 8.83 -0.38 7.47
CA ALA A 162 8.50 -1.49 6.57
C ALA A 162 9.73 -2.29 6.14
N VAL A 163 10.86 -1.65 5.81
CA VAL A 163 12.11 -2.39 5.50
C VAL A 163 12.62 -3.18 6.73
N CYS A 164 12.47 -2.60 7.92
CA CYS A 164 12.85 -3.22 9.19
C CYS A 164 11.88 -4.31 9.68
N ALA A 165 10.76 -4.55 8.98
CA ALA A 165 9.80 -5.59 9.30
C ALA A 165 10.36 -7.01 9.01
N ASN A 166 11.31 -7.43 9.82
CA ASN A 166 11.97 -8.73 9.78
C ASN A 166 12.03 -9.32 11.19
N TRP A 167 12.14 -10.64 11.30
CA TRP A 167 12.20 -11.36 12.58
C TRP A 167 13.41 -10.98 13.45
N VAL A 168 14.48 -10.45 12.84
CA VAL A 168 15.68 -9.97 13.56
C VAL A 168 15.50 -8.53 14.06
N ALA A 169 14.87 -7.67 13.26
CA ALA A 169 14.89 -6.21 13.45
C ALA A 169 13.52 -5.60 13.78
N TRP A 170 12.52 -6.42 14.12
CA TRP A 170 11.16 -5.96 14.46
C TRP A 170 11.14 -4.91 15.58
N GLN A 171 12.07 -4.99 16.54
CA GLN A 171 12.20 -3.99 17.60
C GLN A 171 12.51 -2.60 17.05
N HIS A 172 13.40 -2.51 16.06
CA HIS A 172 13.73 -1.24 15.41
C HIS A 172 12.53 -0.72 14.61
N ALA A 173 11.78 -1.62 13.94
CA ALA A 173 10.55 -1.22 13.24
C ALA A 173 9.51 -0.61 14.20
N LEU A 174 9.28 -1.24 15.36
CA LEU A 174 8.37 -0.70 16.38
C LEU A 174 8.88 0.61 16.97
N GLN A 175 10.18 0.72 17.27
CA GLN A 175 10.77 1.97 17.75
C GLN A 175 10.59 3.11 16.74
N LEU A 176 10.83 2.87 15.45
CA LEU A 176 10.62 3.88 14.40
C LEU A 176 9.15 4.31 14.30
N LEU A 177 8.20 3.37 14.40
CA LEU A 177 6.77 3.70 14.43
C LEU A 177 6.37 4.46 15.70
N MET A 178 6.94 4.09 16.86
CA MET A 178 6.72 4.82 18.10
C MET A 178 7.28 6.24 18.04
N HIS A 179 8.44 6.45 17.42
CA HIS A 179 8.96 7.79 17.17
C HIS A 179 8.01 8.61 16.29
N VAL A 180 7.46 8.02 15.23
CA VAL A 180 6.43 8.69 14.42
C VAL A 180 5.21 9.03 15.28
N HIS A 181 4.75 8.12 16.13
CA HIS A 181 3.62 8.35 17.04
C HIS A 181 3.89 9.49 18.04
N THR A 182 5.11 9.59 18.59
CA THR A 182 5.44 10.65 19.54
C THR A 182 5.49 12.03 18.89
N HIS A 183 5.87 12.11 17.61
CA HIS A 183 5.92 13.38 16.88
C HIS A 183 4.58 13.75 16.25
N ASP A 184 3.76 12.77 15.91
CA ASP A 184 2.45 12.95 15.30
C ASP A 184 1.52 11.79 15.71
N PRO A 185 0.83 11.94 16.86
CA PRO A 185 0.03 10.85 17.40
C PRO A 185 -1.19 10.53 16.52
N LEU A 186 -1.74 11.57 15.88
CA LEU A 186 -2.97 11.48 15.08
C LEU A 186 -2.78 10.66 13.80
N LEU A 187 -1.61 10.74 13.16
CA LEU A 187 -1.37 10.08 11.88
C LEU A 187 -1.60 8.57 11.92
N LEU A 188 -1.14 7.88 12.97
CA LEU A 188 -1.32 6.44 13.12
C LEU A 188 -2.72 6.10 13.63
N THR A 189 -3.26 6.86 14.58
CA THR A 189 -4.59 6.59 15.15
C THR A 189 -5.69 6.83 14.13
N GLU A 190 -5.63 7.91 13.35
CA GLU A 190 -6.57 8.20 12.27
C GLU A 190 -6.47 7.16 11.15
N SER A 191 -5.24 6.71 10.83
CA SER A 191 -5.06 5.62 9.85
C SER A 191 -5.73 4.33 10.33
N ILE A 192 -5.57 3.95 11.60
CA ILE A 192 -6.22 2.75 12.16
C ILE A 192 -7.75 2.93 12.25
N GLN A 193 -8.21 4.10 12.69
CA GLN A 193 -9.64 4.42 12.78
C GLN A 193 -10.31 4.50 11.40
N SER A 194 -9.58 4.82 10.33
CA SER A 194 -10.14 4.79 8.96
C SER A 194 -10.59 3.39 8.50
N LEU A 195 -10.14 2.31 9.17
CA LEU A 195 -10.67 0.97 8.95
C LEU A 195 -12.09 0.78 9.50
N ARG A 196 -12.49 1.61 10.48
CA ARG A 196 -13.79 1.60 11.14
C ARG A 196 -14.26 3.04 11.40
N PRO A 197 -14.85 3.71 10.40
CA PRO A 197 -15.43 5.02 10.62
C PRO A 197 -16.54 4.96 11.70
N PRO A 198 -16.73 6.02 12.51
CA PRO A 198 -17.79 6.05 13.50
C PRO A 198 -19.17 5.97 12.82
N GLY A 199 -20.06 5.10 13.32
CA GLY A 199 -21.40 4.87 12.75
C GLY A 199 -21.52 3.69 11.77
N THR A 200 -20.56 2.75 11.76
CA THR A 200 -20.68 1.50 10.99
C THR A 200 -21.54 0.48 11.72
N ASP A 201 -22.81 0.38 11.34
CA ASP A 201 -23.74 -0.69 11.78
C ASP A 201 -23.79 -1.81 10.73
N ALA A 202 -24.32 -2.99 11.08
CA ALA A 202 -24.49 -4.13 10.16
C ALA A 202 -25.30 -3.78 8.89
N LEU A 203 -26.15 -2.75 8.97
CA LEU A 203 -26.89 -2.20 7.83
C LEU A 203 -25.98 -1.45 6.84
N SER A 204 -24.89 -0.84 7.32
CA SER A 204 -23.88 -0.18 6.49
C SER A 204 -22.96 -1.18 5.77
N GLU A 205 -22.79 -2.40 6.29
CA GLU A 205 -22.12 -3.49 5.57
C GLU A 205 -22.94 -3.96 4.36
N GLY A 206 -24.27 -4.08 4.52
CA GLY A 206 -25.20 -4.42 3.43
C GLY A 206 -25.40 -3.29 2.41
N GLN A 207 -25.23 -2.04 2.84
CA GLN A 207 -25.28 -0.84 2.01
C GLN A 207 -23.90 -0.37 1.52
N ALA A 208 -22.83 -1.15 1.76
CA ALA A 208 -21.54 -0.87 1.14
C ALA A 208 -21.75 -0.80 -0.38
N PRO A 209 -21.50 0.36 -1.02
CA PRO A 209 -21.90 0.60 -2.40
C PRO A 209 -21.13 -0.25 -3.42
N SER A 210 -20.18 -1.09 -2.96
CA SER A 210 -19.47 -2.06 -3.80
C SER A 210 -20.28 -3.31 -4.12
N HIS A 211 -21.35 -3.62 -3.38
CA HIS A 211 -22.13 -4.84 -3.62
C HIS A 211 -23.56 -4.60 -4.13
N ASN A 212 -24.23 -3.50 -3.74
CA ASN A 212 -25.65 -3.30 -4.10
C ASN A 212 -26.05 -1.87 -4.53
N ALA A 213 -25.16 -0.87 -4.51
CA ALA A 213 -25.53 0.50 -4.88
C ALA A 213 -24.95 0.92 -6.24
N LEU A 214 -25.75 1.60 -7.06
CA LEU A 214 -25.41 2.08 -8.40
C LEU A 214 -24.36 3.22 -8.44
N TYR A 215 -23.84 3.66 -7.29
CA TYR A 215 -22.85 4.74 -7.21
C TYR A 215 -21.43 4.16 -7.15
N GLY A 216 -20.90 3.80 -8.32
CA GLY A 216 -19.54 3.30 -8.52
C GLY A 216 -18.45 4.37 -8.62
N ASP A 217 -18.65 5.56 -8.05
CA ASP A 217 -17.67 6.65 -8.15
C ASP A 217 -16.74 6.70 -6.92
N GLY A 218 -15.57 6.06 -7.08
CA GLY A 218 -14.26 6.65 -6.81
C GLY A 218 -13.79 6.87 -5.37
N THR A 219 -14.65 7.14 -4.39
CA THR A 219 -14.27 7.34 -2.99
C THR A 219 -15.48 7.06 -2.11
N LEU A 220 -15.50 5.89 -1.47
CA LEU A 220 -16.46 5.63 -0.39
C LEU A 220 -16.33 6.77 0.64
N PRO A 221 -17.43 7.41 1.09
CA PRO A 221 -17.38 8.27 2.26
C PRO A 221 -16.93 7.40 3.44
N GLY A 222 -15.67 7.56 3.87
CA GLY A 222 -15.04 6.72 4.90
C GLY A 222 -14.03 5.69 4.38
N ALA A 223 -13.72 5.63 3.08
CA ALA A 223 -12.59 4.82 2.61
C ALA A 223 -11.25 5.43 3.05
N PRO A 224 -10.29 4.59 3.45
CA PRO A 224 -8.93 5.05 3.76
C PRO A 224 -8.29 5.69 2.52
N THR A 225 -7.72 6.87 2.70
CA THR A 225 -6.99 7.57 1.65
C THR A 225 -5.76 6.76 1.20
N ALA A 226 -5.25 7.00 -0.02
CA ALA A 226 -4.04 6.33 -0.51
C ALA A 226 -2.82 6.37 0.44
N PRO A 227 -2.49 7.50 1.11
CA PRO A 227 -1.42 7.51 2.12
C PRO A 227 -1.77 6.72 3.39
N GLN A 228 -3.03 6.74 3.87
CA GLN A 228 -3.46 5.92 5.00
C GLN A 228 -3.37 4.43 4.67
N MET A 229 -3.79 4.02 3.47
CA MET A 229 -3.62 2.64 2.99
C MET A 229 -2.16 2.20 2.93
N HIS A 230 -1.25 3.12 2.58
CA HIS A 230 0.19 2.83 2.63
C HIS A 230 0.65 2.57 4.06
N ILE A 231 0.27 3.43 5.00
CA ILE A 231 0.58 3.27 6.44
C ILE A 231 0.01 1.94 6.97
N LEU A 232 -1.25 1.62 6.66
CA LEU A 232 -1.90 0.37 7.06
C LEU A 232 -1.18 -0.86 6.50
N ARG A 233 -0.71 -0.82 5.25
CA ARG A 233 0.13 -1.89 4.69
C ARG A 233 1.45 -2.02 5.43
N THR A 234 2.12 -0.91 5.78
CA THR A 234 3.35 -0.96 6.56
C THR A 234 3.12 -1.51 7.97
N LEU A 235 2.02 -1.14 8.63
CA LEU A 235 1.61 -1.70 9.91
C LEU A 235 1.37 -3.21 9.79
N ASN A 236 0.69 -3.65 8.74
CA ASN A 236 0.46 -5.07 8.48
C ASN A 236 1.77 -5.85 8.34
N GLU A 237 2.73 -5.31 7.58
CA GLU A 237 4.04 -5.92 7.40
C GLU A 237 4.82 -5.99 8.72
N VAL A 238 4.75 -4.94 9.55
CA VAL A 238 5.40 -4.92 10.87
C VAL A 238 4.74 -5.90 11.82
N VAL A 239 3.41 -5.94 11.90
CA VAL A 239 2.66 -6.88 12.75
C VAL A 239 2.95 -8.32 12.33
N ALA A 240 3.01 -8.62 11.03
CA ALA A 240 3.41 -9.93 10.53
C ALA A 240 4.84 -10.34 10.91
N ALA A 241 5.74 -9.37 11.12
CA ALA A 241 7.12 -9.63 11.53
C ALA A 241 7.29 -9.79 13.05
N VAL A 242 6.44 -9.16 13.86
CA VAL A 242 6.51 -9.11 15.32
C VAL A 242 6.12 -10.47 15.95
N PRO A 243 6.79 -10.90 17.04
CA PRO A 243 6.38 -12.10 17.77
C PRO A 243 4.96 -11.97 18.35
N PRO A 244 4.15 -13.06 18.34
CA PRO A 244 2.73 -12.99 18.69
C PRO A 244 2.47 -12.52 20.13
N ARG A 245 3.37 -12.83 21.06
CA ARG A 245 3.27 -12.36 22.46
C ARG A 245 3.31 -10.83 22.56
N VAL A 246 4.18 -10.20 21.78
CA VAL A 246 4.34 -8.73 21.78
C VAL A 246 3.21 -8.08 20.98
N ALA A 247 2.80 -8.70 19.87
CA ALA A 247 1.70 -8.19 19.04
C ALA A 247 0.39 -8.06 19.83
N LEU A 248 0.09 -8.99 20.74
CA LEU A 248 -1.11 -8.96 21.57
C LEU A 248 -1.01 -8.00 22.77
N GLN A 249 0.20 -7.72 23.26
CA GLN A 249 0.42 -6.81 24.40
C GLN A 249 0.56 -5.35 23.96
N HIS A 250 1.09 -5.09 22.77
CA HIS A 250 1.36 -3.74 22.31
C HIS A 250 0.08 -3.05 21.82
N PRO A 251 -0.27 -1.85 22.32
CA PRO A 251 -1.55 -1.21 22.03
C PRO A 251 -1.75 -0.89 20.55
N LEU A 252 -0.70 -0.47 19.84
CA LEU A 252 -0.79 -0.22 18.38
C LEU A 252 -1.07 -1.49 17.57
N CYS A 253 -0.44 -2.61 17.93
CA CYS A 253 -0.61 -3.88 17.21
C CYS A 253 -1.97 -4.49 17.51
N HIS A 254 -2.37 -4.48 18.78
CA HIS A 254 -3.69 -4.94 19.20
C HIS A 254 -4.80 -4.11 18.56
N SER A 255 -4.71 -2.77 18.61
CA SER A 255 -5.68 -1.88 17.96
C SER A 255 -5.74 -2.11 16.45
N PHE A 256 -4.61 -2.26 15.77
CA PHE A 256 -4.60 -2.57 14.34
C PHE A 256 -5.28 -3.92 14.04
N LEU A 257 -4.97 -4.98 14.80
CA LEU A 257 -5.56 -6.30 14.61
C LEU A 257 -7.08 -6.27 14.82
N THR A 258 -7.57 -5.63 15.88
CA THR A 258 -9.01 -5.53 16.15
C THR A 258 -9.76 -4.77 15.05
N HIS A 259 -9.20 -3.65 14.59
CA HIS A 259 -9.80 -2.85 13.51
C HIS A 259 -9.72 -3.56 12.14
N LEU A 260 -8.69 -4.38 11.89
CA LEU A 260 -8.55 -5.17 10.67
C LEU A 260 -9.59 -6.30 10.60
N MET A 261 -9.86 -6.99 11.72
CA MET A 261 -10.89 -8.04 11.79
C MET A 261 -12.28 -7.45 11.51
N ALA A 262 -12.59 -6.34 12.18
CA ALA A 262 -13.87 -5.64 12.09
C ALA A 262 -13.96 -4.64 10.91
N SER A 263 -13.00 -4.65 9.97
CA SER A 263 -12.99 -3.65 8.91
C SER A 263 -14.13 -3.87 7.92
N THR A 264 -14.92 -2.82 7.68
CA THR A 264 -16.04 -2.80 6.71
C THR A 264 -15.76 -1.88 5.52
N SER A 265 -14.71 -1.05 5.61
CA SER A 265 -14.33 -0.07 4.58
C SER A 265 -13.40 -0.62 3.49
N LEU A 266 -12.79 -1.79 3.71
CA LEU A 266 -11.85 -2.41 2.77
C LEU A 266 -12.54 -3.40 1.83
N ALA A 267 -12.07 -3.46 0.57
CA ALA A 267 -12.46 -4.51 -0.36
C ALA A 267 -12.08 -5.91 0.19
N PRO A 268 -12.93 -6.93 0.00
CA PRO A 268 -12.76 -8.25 0.61
C PRO A 268 -11.43 -8.92 0.21
N ASP A 269 -10.99 -8.74 -1.03
CA ASP A 269 -9.72 -9.30 -1.52
C ASP A 269 -8.51 -8.72 -0.77
N VAL A 270 -8.51 -7.41 -0.54
CA VAL A 270 -7.43 -6.72 0.18
C VAL A 270 -7.48 -7.07 1.66
N LYS A 271 -8.68 -7.13 2.25
CA LYS A 271 -8.89 -7.55 3.64
C LYS A 271 -8.35 -8.97 3.86
N ALA A 272 -8.70 -9.91 2.99
CA ALA A 272 -8.22 -11.29 3.07
C ALA A 272 -6.68 -11.38 2.97
N GLN A 273 -6.06 -10.63 2.05
CA GLN A 273 -4.60 -10.60 1.92
C GLN A 273 -3.90 -10.03 3.16
N LEU A 274 -4.44 -8.96 3.75
CA LEU A 274 -3.87 -8.36 4.96
C LEU A 274 -4.04 -9.29 6.17
N LEU A 275 -5.25 -9.85 6.35
CA LEU A 275 -5.57 -10.76 7.44
C LEU A 275 -4.73 -12.04 7.40
N THR A 276 -4.60 -12.65 6.23
CA THR A 276 -3.77 -13.86 6.06
C THR A 276 -2.33 -13.58 6.44
N ALA A 277 -1.76 -12.44 6.03
CA ALA A 277 -0.40 -12.06 6.41
C ALA A 277 -0.24 -11.74 7.91
N ALA A 278 -1.23 -11.10 8.54
CA ALA A 278 -1.16 -10.73 9.96
C ALA A 278 -1.34 -11.92 10.91
N VAL A 279 -2.23 -12.85 10.56
CA VAL A 279 -2.65 -13.95 11.44
C VAL A 279 -1.77 -15.20 11.29
N ASP A 280 -0.97 -15.30 10.22
CA ASP A 280 -0.09 -16.45 9.94
C ASP A 280 0.79 -16.87 11.13
N ARG A 281 1.22 -15.91 11.96
CA ARG A 281 2.10 -16.17 13.12
C ARG A 281 1.40 -16.21 14.47
N LEU A 282 0.11 -15.93 14.52
CA LEU A 282 -0.66 -15.95 15.77
C LEU A 282 -0.98 -17.40 16.16
N PRO A 283 -0.87 -17.77 17.44
CA PRO A 283 -1.31 -19.09 17.87
C PRO A 283 -2.82 -19.22 17.68
N TRP A 284 -3.26 -20.40 17.24
CA TRP A 284 -4.67 -20.68 16.91
C TRP A 284 -5.66 -20.25 18.01
N ALA A 285 -5.32 -20.50 19.28
CA ALA A 285 -6.17 -20.11 20.41
C ALA A 285 -6.39 -18.59 20.52
N ALA A 286 -5.34 -17.79 20.30
CA ALA A 286 -5.46 -16.32 20.36
C ALA A 286 -6.19 -15.76 19.14
N ALA A 287 -5.95 -16.34 17.96
CA ALA A 287 -6.69 -15.98 16.75
C ALA A 287 -8.19 -16.26 16.89
N LEU A 288 -8.55 -17.42 17.44
CA LEU A 288 -9.95 -17.76 17.74
C LEU A 288 -10.56 -16.84 18.79
N GLN A 289 -9.85 -16.51 19.86
CA GLN A 289 -10.37 -15.58 20.88
C GLN A 289 -10.66 -14.20 20.27
N MET A 290 -9.75 -13.68 19.44
CA MET A 290 -10.00 -12.42 18.74
C MET A 290 -11.19 -12.53 17.77
N LEU A 291 -11.34 -13.65 17.05
CA LEU A 291 -12.49 -13.89 16.19
C LEU A 291 -13.80 -13.92 17.00
N MET A 292 -13.84 -14.68 18.10
CA MET A 292 -15.03 -14.85 18.94
C MET A 292 -15.56 -13.51 19.46
N VAL A 293 -14.68 -12.61 19.89
CA VAL A 293 -15.05 -11.26 20.38
C VAL A 293 -15.77 -10.42 19.31
N TYR A 294 -15.57 -10.70 18.03
CA TYR A 294 -16.20 -9.95 16.92
C TYR A 294 -17.23 -10.77 16.11
N THR A 295 -17.27 -12.09 16.28
CA THR A 295 -18.26 -12.97 15.65
C THR A 295 -19.45 -13.28 16.55
N GLU A 296 -19.41 -12.90 17.83
CA GLU A 296 -20.66 -12.83 18.61
C GLU A 296 -21.59 -11.88 17.84
N PRO A 297 -22.72 -12.37 17.30
CA PRO A 297 -23.64 -11.50 16.62
C PRO A 297 -24.07 -10.46 17.65
N ASN A 298 -23.93 -9.17 17.32
CA ASN A 298 -24.74 -8.14 17.95
C ASN A 298 -26.19 -8.50 17.62
N LEU A 299 -26.76 -9.40 18.42
CA LEU A 299 -28.19 -9.62 18.48
C LEU A 299 -28.76 -8.26 18.86
N LEU A 300 -29.63 -7.74 18.00
CA LEU A 300 -30.37 -6.50 18.27
C LEU A 300 -30.87 -6.56 19.71
N GLU A 301 -30.63 -5.49 20.47
CA GLU A 301 -31.20 -5.37 21.80
C GLU A 301 -32.74 -5.35 21.68
N ASP A 302 -33.46 -5.78 22.71
CA ASP A 302 -34.93 -5.91 22.66
C ASP A 302 -35.62 -4.59 22.22
N GLU A 303 -35.00 -3.44 22.51
CA GLU A 303 -35.46 -2.10 22.10
C GLU A 303 -35.30 -1.85 20.58
N GLU A 304 -34.26 -2.38 19.96
CA GLU A 304 -34.02 -2.27 18.51
C GLU A 304 -34.92 -3.22 17.71
N TRP A 305 -35.25 -4.38 18.29
CA TRP A 305 -36.28 -5.29 17.77
C TRP A 305 -37.67 -4.63 17.77
N GLU A 306 -38.01 -3.85 18.79
CA GLU A 306 -39.26 -3.09 18.83
C GLU A 306 -39.34 -2.04 17.71
N GLY A 307 -38.22 -1.38 17.38
CA GLY A 307 -38.13 -0.47 16.24
C GLY A 307 -38.36 -1.16 14.89
N VAL A 308 -37.82 -2.37 14.71
CA VAL A 308 -38.05 -3.19 13.50
C VAL A 308 -39.49 -3.69 13.41
N ALA A 309 -40.10 -4.04 14.55
CA ALA A 309 -41.51 -4.44 14.61
C ALA A 309 -42.47 -3.29 14.21
N GLN A 310 -42.09 -2.04 14.49
CA GLN A 310 -42.86 -0.85 14.11
C GLN A 310 -42.74 -0.50 12.61
N LEU A 311 -41.73 -1.00 11.91
CA LEU A 311 -41.53 -0.83 10.46
C LEU A 311 -42.28 -1.87 9.61
N GLY A 312 -42.88 -2.88 10.23
CA GLY A 312 -43.83 -3.77 9.56
C GLY A 312 -45.08 -3.02 9.10
N PRO A 313 -45.82 -3.52 8.09
CA PRO A 313 -47.00 -2.84 7.57
C PRO A 313 -48.00 -2.61 8.71
N SER A 314 -48.23 -1.33 9.04
CA SER A 314 -49.17 -0.87 10.05
C SER A 314 -50.50 -1.60 9.87
N ALA A 315 -50.81 -2.49 10.81
CA ALA A 315 -52.13 -3.09 10.89
C ALA A 315 -53.11 -1.97 11.25
N ALA A 316 -53.74 -1.41 10.21
CA ALA A 316 -54.80 -0.43 10.37
C ALA A 316 -55.88 -0.96 11.33
N PRO A 317 -56.43 -0.11 12.21
CA PRO A 317 -57.44 -0.55 13.18
C PRO A 317 -58.77 -0.79 12.46
N ALA A 318 -59.08 -2.05 12.17
CA ALA A 318 -60.41 -2.44 11.70
C ALA A 318 -61.38 -2.50 12.89
N THR A 319 -62.35 -1.61 12.84
CA THR A 319 -63.47 -1.44 13.74
C THR A 319 -64.38 -2.68 13.84
N LYS A 320 -64.84 -2.93 15.07
CA LYS A 320 -66.02 -3.71 15.54
C LYS A 320 -66.90 -4.41 14.49
N ALA A 321 -66.98 -5.74 14.57
CA ALA A 321 -68.26 -6.50 14.56
C ALA A 321 -68.01 -8.00 14.84
N GLY A 322 -68.92 -8.65 15.60
CA GLY A 322 -69.14 -10.09 15.47
C GLY A 322 -68.78 -10.96 16.68
N LYS A 323 -69.78 -11.12 17.56
CA LYS A 323 -69.87 -12.06 18.69
C LYS A 323 -69.97 -13.51 18.20
N GLY A 324 -69.12 -14.42 18.69
CA GLY A 324 -69.23 -15.88 18.42
C GLY A 324 -68.34 -16.71 19.35
N ARG A 325 -68.96 -17.59 20.14
CA ARG A 325 -68.37 -18.46 21.17
C ARG A 325 -67.53 -19.61 20.56
N GLY A 326 -66.50 -20.03 21.32
CA GLY A 326 -66.27 -21.45 21.61
C GLY A 326 -65.02 -22.12 21.01
N GLU A 327 -64.28 -22.78 21.91
CA GLU A 327 -63.36 -23.92 21.71
C GLU A 327 -61.90 -23.69 21.23
N GLY A 328 -61.05 -23.59 22.25
CA GLY A 328 -59.75 -24.24 22.45
C GLY A 328 -58.90 -24.73 21.28
N ARG A 329 -57.62 -24.31 21.28
CA ARG A 329 -56.46 -25.19 21.07
C ARG A 329 -55.13 -24.49 21.38
N ARG A 330 -54.43 -25.08 22.36
CA ARG A 330 -52.97 -25.32 22.46
C ARG A 330 -52.00 -24.20 22.04
N SER A 331 -51.41 -23.60 23.08
CA SER A 331 -49.99 -23.26 23.17
C SER A 331 -49.10 -24.23 22.38
N THR A 332 -48.39 -23.73 21.37
CA THR A 332 -47.18 -24.35 20.85
C THR A 332 -46.17 -23.26 20.53
N ARG A 333 -45.09 -23.24 21.34
CA ARG A 333 -43.84 -22.55 21.02
C ARG A 333 -43.27 -23.14 19.72
N PRO A 334 -42.68 -22.35 18.80
CA PRO A 334 -41.91 -22.92 17.72
C PRO A 334 -40.56 -23.43 18.27
N ARG A 335 -40.39 -24.75 18.23
CA ARG A 335 -39.11 -25.43 18.43
C ARG A 335 -38.37 -25.38 17.09
N TRP A 336 -37.27 -24.64 17.04
CA TRP A 336 -36.36 -24.69 15.90
C TRP A 336 -35.57 -26.00 15.96
N ALA A 337 -35.50 -26.69 14.82
CA ALA A 337 -34.63 -27.82 14.56
C ALA A 337 -33.60 -27.39 13.51
#